data_AF-A0A537G5F8-F1
#
_entry.id   AF-A0A537G5F8-F1
#
_cell.length_a   1.000
_cell.length_b   1.000
_cell.length_c   1.000
_cell.angle_alpha   90.00
_cell.angle_beta   90.00
_cell.angle_gamma   90.00
#
_symmetry.space_group_name_H-M   'P 1'
#
loop_
_entity.id
_entity.type
_entity.pdbx_description
1 polymer ?
#
loop_
_entity_poly.entity_id
_entity_poly.type
_entity_poly.pdbx_seq_one_letter_code
_entity_poly.pdbx_strand_id
1 'polypeptide(L)' 'MAKVLVSIKIFPSDTTTDMNVLKDRVRKTLEGKASIYKYEEEPVAFGLSSDSVILTFW' A
#
# COMPACT_ATOMS: atom_id res chain seq x y z
N MET A 1 -1.56 -9.56 24.02
CA MET A 1 -2.20 -8.53 23.16
C MET A 1 -2.29 -9.09 21.76
N ALA A 2 -3.48 -9.10 21.17
CA ALA A 2 -3.68 -9.62 19.82
C ALA A 2 -3.28 -8.54 18.81
N LYS A 3 -2.54 -8.93 17.76
CA LYS A 3 -2.08 -8.01 16.71
C LYS A 3 -2.72 -8.44 15.40
N VAL A 4 -3.47 -7.56 14.76
CA VAL A 4 -4.15 -7.86 13.49
C VAL A 4 -3.26 -7.42 12.34
N LEU A 5 -3.05 -8.31 11.37
CA LEU A 5 -2.36 -8.05 10.11
C LEU A 5 -3.38 -8.02 8.97
N VAL A 6 -3.29 -7.00 8.13
CA VAL A 6 -4.15 -6.83 6.94
C VAL A 6 -3.25 -6.57 5.74
N SER A 7 -3.45 -7.32 4.65
CA SER A 7 -2.77 -7.05 3.37
C SER A 7 -3.77 -6.44 2.40
N ILE A 8 -3.43 -5.29 1.82
CA ILE A 8 -4.27 -4.53 0.89
C ILE A 8 -3.49 -4.34 -0.40
N LYS A 9 -4.03 -4.80 -1.54
CA LYS A 9 -3.47 -4.49 -2.86
C LYS A 9 -4.01 -3.17 -3.37
N ILE A 10 -3.10 -2.30 -3.77
CA ILE A 10 -3.41 -0.98 -4.35
C ILE A 10 -3.00 -1.01 -5.81
N PHE A 11 -3.93 -0.62 -6.66
CA PHE A 11 -3.72 -0.50 -8.10
C PHE A 11 -3.83 0.97 -8.49
N PRO A 12 -2.91 1.46 -9.34
CA PRO A 12 -3.04 2.78 -9.91
C PRO A 12 -4.24 2.80 -10.87
N SER A 13 -4.87 3.97 -11.01
CA SER A 13 -6.01 4.13 -11.94
C SER A 13 -5.57 4.08 -13.40
N ASP A 14 -4.31 4.42 -13.68
CA ASP A 14 -3.72 4.40 -15.02
C ASP A 14 -2.19 4.26 -14.95
N THR A 15 -1.56 3.83 -16.06
CA THR A 15 -0.10 3.68 -16.25
C THR A 15 0.73 4.93 -15.95
N THR A 16 0.13 6.12 -16.01
CA THR A 16 0.82 7.39 -15.73
C THR A 16 0.83 7.80 -14.25
N THR A 17 0.17 7.03 -13.39
CA THR A 17 0.02 7.39 -11.96
C THR A 17 1.30 7.14 -11.18
N ASP A 18 1.84 8.18 -10.53
CA ASP A 18 3.03 8.04 -9.67
C ASP A 18 2.67 7.29 -8.38
N MET A 19 3.29 6.12 -8.23
CA MET A 19 3.10 5.23 -7.10
C MET A 19 3.63 5.81 -5.78
N ASN A 20 4.63 6.70 -5.81
CA ASN A 20 5.11 7.38 -4.61
C ASN A 20 4.03 8.29 -4.02
N VAL A 21 3.24 8.96 -4.88
CA VAL A 21 2.13 9.81 -4.43
C VAL A 21 1.04 8.96 -3.76
N LEU A 22 0.77 7.76 -4.29
CA LEU A 22 -0.17 6.81 -3.67
C LEU A 22 0.34 6.34 -2.31
N LYS A 23 1.62 5.95 -2.19
CA LYS A 23 2.23 5.54 -0.91
C LYS A 23 2.14 6.65 0.13
N ASP A 24 2.43 7.89 -0.25
CA ASP A 24 2.35 9.03 0.67
C ASP A 24 0.93 9.32 1.13
N ARG A 25 -0.05 9.19 0.23
CA ARG A 25 -1.47 9.35 0.57
C ARG A 25 -1.95 8.24 1.52
N VAL A 26 -1.52 7.00 1.29
CA VAL A 26 -1.81 5.86 2.17
C VAL A 26 -1.21 6.08 3.55
N ARG A 27 0.08 6.48 3.63
CA ARG A 27 0.75 6.81 4.89
C ARG A 27 -0.01 7.87 5.68
N LYS A 28 -0.34 9.01 5.05
CA LYS A 28 -1.09 10.11 5.70
C LYS A 28 -2.48 9.69 6.16
N THR A 29 -3.16 8.81 5.41
CA THR A 29 -4.51 8.35 5.76
C THR A 29 -4.51 7.41 6.97
N LEU A 30 -3.44 6.63 7.11
CA LEU A 30 -3.27 5.61 8.15
C LEU A 30 -2.55 6.11 9.40
N GLU A 31 -1.91 7.29 9.35
CA GLU A 31 -1.33 7.94 10.52
C GLU A 31 -2.33 7.98 11.69
N GLY A 32 -1.89 7.47 12.85
CA GLY A 32 -2.70 7.38 14.07
C GLY A 32 -3.76 6.27 14.10
N LYS A 33 -3.97 5.54 12.99
CA LYS A 33 -4.96 4.44 12.90
C LYS A 33 -4.32 3.06 12.73
N ALA A 34 -3.22 2.98 12.00
CA ALA A 34 -2.52 1.74 11.70
C ALA A 34 -1.02 2.01 11.57
N SER A 35 -0.21 0.95 11.67
CA SER A 35 1.20 0.99 11.29
C SER A 35 1.40 0.23 10.00
N ILE A 36 2.16 0.82 9.07
CA ILE A 36 2.55 0.13 7.84
C ILE A 36 3.69 -0.82 8.18
N TYR A 37 3.51 -2.10 7.88
CA TYR A 37 4.51 -3.14 8.08
C TYR A 37 5.48 -3.21 6.90
N LYS A 38 4.97 -3.27 5.66
CA LYS A 38 5.77 -3.39 4.44
C LYS A 38 4.99 -2.93 3.21
N TYR A 39 5.71 -2.37 2.24
CA TYR A 39 5.27 -2.20 0.85
C TYR A 39 5.94 -3.28 -0.01
N GLU A 40 5.16 -3.98 -0.82
CA GLU A 40 5.66 -4.94 -1.81
C GLU A 40 5.18 -4.56 -3.20
N GLU A 41 6.11 -4.16 -4.05
CA GLU A 41 5.84 -3.92 -5.47
C GLU A 41 5.88 -5.24 -6.24
N GLU A 42 4.79 -5.54 -6.94
CA GLU A 42 4.67 -6.66 -7.85
C GLU A 42 4.46 -6.14 -9.29
N PRO A 43 5.25 -6.59 -10.28
CA PRO A 43 5.00 -6.25 -11.67
C PRO A 43 3.73 -6.97 -12.18
N VAL A 44 2.76 -6.20 -12.68
CA VAL A 44 1.44 -6.68 -13.15
C VAL A 44 1.35 -6.58 -14.68
N ALA A 45 2.37 -7.09 -15.39
CA ALA A 45 2.47 -7.13 -16.86
C ALA A 45 2.30 -5.76 -17.58
N PHE A 46 2.68 -5.69 -18.86
CA PHE A 46 2.47 -4.48 -19.70
C PHE A 46 2.97 -3.14 -19.10
N GLY A 47 4.03 -3.15 -18.29
CA GLY A 47 4.56 -1.94 -17.65
C GLY A 47 3.74 -1.42 -16.47
N LEU A 48 2.69 -2.13 -16.05
CA LEU A 48 1.94 -1.84 -14.84
C LEU A 48 2.64 -2.45 -13.63
N SER A 49 2.73 -1.69 -12.54
CA SER A 49 3.15 -2.15 -11.22
C SER A 49 1.99 -2.02 -10.23
N SER A 50 1.86 -2.97 -9.31
CA SER A 50 0.94 -2.91 -8.18
C SER A 50 1.73 -2.91 -6.89
N ASP A 51 1.28 -2.12 -5.93
CA ASP A 51 1.82 -2.11 -4.57
C ASP A 51 0.86 -2.83 -3.62
N SER A 52 1.38 -3.87 -2.97
CA SER A 52 0.73 -4.50 -1.82
C SER A 52 1.20 -3.79 -0.56
N VAL A 53 0.26 -3.28 0.22
CA VAL A 53 0.52 -2.64 1.52
C VAL A 53 0.09 -3.58 2.62
N ILE A 54 1.04 -4.00 3.46
CA ILE A 54 0.76 -4.80 4.64
C ILE A 54 0.69 -3.86 5.83
N LEU A 55 -0.44 -3.90 6.54
CA LEU A 55 -0.77 -3.05 7.68
C LEU A 55 -0.87 -3.88 8.96
N THR A 56 -0.59 -3.25 10.08
CA THR A 56 -0.82 -3.80 11.40
C THR A 56 -1.56 -2.84 12.31
N PHE A 57 -2.48 -3.40 13.09
CA PHE A 57 -3.31 -2.69 14.06
C PHE A 57 -3.06 -3.24 15.47
N TRP A 58 -3.16 -2.37 16.47
CA TRP A 58 -2.97 -2.66 17.90
C TRP A 58 -4.30 -2.79 18.62
#